data_AF-A0A2K3L7K5-F1
#
_entry.id   AF-A0A2K3L7K5-F1
#
_cell.length_a   1.000
_cell.length_b   1.000
_cell.length_c   1.000
_cell.angle_alpha   90.00
_cell.angle_beta   90.00
_cell.angle_gamma   90.00
#
_symmetry.space_group_name_H-M   'P 1'
#
loop_
_entity.id
_entity.type
_entity.pdbx_description
1 polymer ?
#
loop_
_entity_poly.entity_id
_entity_poly.type
_entity_poly.pdbx_seq_one_letter_code
_entity_poly.pdbx_strand_id
1 'polypeptide(L)'
;MGVCASYPDRKITDKTTKDGNVEGGVNFQPESFRRPSSIMVMNISTGAIKEYKQPIRANVVVSENSDNKNCYYLSNAESMCIGTCMPRVPDEEELLLGRIYFIVPLSYSDFPLSVSFLCDLAVKVSSALDHLHQ
;
A
#
# COMPACT_ATOMS: atom_id res chain seq x y z
N MET A 1 2.97 -29.25 17.16
CA MET A 1 3.34 -29.42 15.74
C MET A 1 2.07 -29.27 14.91
N GLY A 2 1.79 -28.07 14.42
CA GLY A 2 0.58 -27.77 13.63
C GLY A 2 0.86 -28.02 12.15
N VAL A 3 0.09 -28.91 11.55
CA VAL A 3 0.21 -29.36 10.16
C VAL A 3 -0.33 -28.30 9.19
N CYS A 4 0.52 -27.92 8.25
CA CYS A 4 0.26 -26.99 7.17
C CYS A 4 -0.86 -27.51 6.27
N ALA A 5 -1.91 -26.72 6.06
CA ALA A 5 -2.95 -27.00 5.07
C ALA A 5 -2.51 -26.43 3.71
N SER A 6 -2.03 -27.29 2.80
CA SER A 6 -1.84 -26.94 1.38
C SER A 6 -3.18 -26.97 0.65
N TYR A 7 -3.45 -25.94 -0.14
CA TYR A 7 -4.59 -25.87 -1.05
C TYR A 7 -4.38 -26.78 -2.28
N PRO A 8 -5.46 -27.32 -2.89
CA PRO A 8 -5.35 -28.14 -4.08
C PRO A 8 -5.16 -27.28 -5.35
N ASP A 9 -4.19 -27.70 -6.15
CA ASP A 9 -3.90 -27.22 -7.51
C ASP A 9 -5.01 -27.68 -8.48
N ARG A 10 -5.74 -26.73 -9.08
CA ARG A 10 -6.80 -27.01 -10.07
C ARG A 10 -6.19 -27.00 -11.48
N LYS A 11 -5.87 -28.20 -12.00
CA LYS A 11 -5.65 -28.40 -13.44
C LYS A 11 -6.93 -28.16 -14.22
N ILE A 12 -6.96 -27.13 -15.06
CA ILE A 12 -8.02 -26.91 -16.06
C ILE A 12 -7.62 -27.68 -17.32
N THR A 13 -8.52 -28.55 -17.77
CA THR A 13 -8.39 -29.32 -19.02
C THR A 13 -9.26 -28.65 -20.08
N ASP A 14 -8.66 -28.28 -21.21
CA ASP A 14 -9.37 -27.68 -22.34
C ASP A 14 -10.38 -28.66 -22.96
N LYS A 15 -11.62 -28.20 -23.14
CA LYS A 15 -12.59 -28.81 -24.04
C LYS A 15 -13.28 -27.74 -24.88
N THR A 16 -12.95 -27.76 -26.17
CA THR A 16 -13.60 -27.03 -27.27
C THR A 16 -14.98 -27.62 -27.57
N THR A 17 -16.02 -26.80 -27.77
CA THR A 17 -16.99 -26.84 -28.90
C THR A 17 -18.05 -25.72 -28.78
N LYS A 18 -17.94 -24.75 -29.70
CA LYS A 18 -18.92 -23.95 -30.46
C LYS A 18 -20.25 -23.40 -29.89
N ASP A 19 -20.39 -22.11 -30.17
CA ASP A 19 -21.55 -21.33 -30.69
C ASP A 19 -22.35 -20.46 -29.70
N GLY A 20 -22.20 -19.14 -29.89
CA GLY A 20 -23.02 -18.08 -29.28
C GLY A 20 -22.27 -16.77 -29.06
N ASN A 21 -22.49 -15.80 -29.95
CA ASN A 21 -21.87 -14.47 -29.97
C ASN A 21 -22.42 -13.56 -28.84
N VAL A 22 -21.56 -13.18 -27.89
CA VAL A 22 -21.68 -11.93 -27.11
C VAL A 22 -20.26 -11.36 -26.96
N GLU A 23 -19.94 -10.35 -27.76
CA GLU A 23 -18.72 -9.55 -27.62
C GLU A 23 -18.79 -8.71 -26.33
N GLY A 24 -17.71 -8.77 -25.55
CA GLY A 24 -17.61 -8.07 -24.27
C GLY A 24 -16.88 -8.84 -23.18
N GLY A 25 -16.11 -9.88 -23.52
CA GLY A 25 -15.15 -10.47 -22.60
C GLY A 25 -14.02 -9.50 -22.33
N VAL A 26 -14.19 -8.64 -21.31
CA VAL A 26 -13.05 -7.98 -20.68
C VAL A 26 -12.13 -9.09 -20.20
N ASN A 27 -10.99 -9.20 -20.89
CA ASN A 27 -9.90 -10.08 -20.51
C ASN A 27 -9.34 -9.51 -19.20
N PHE A 28 -9.99 -9.84 -18.08
CA PHE A 28 -9.40 -9.68 -16.77
C PHE A 28 -8.25 -10.69 -16.70
N GLN A 29 -7.14 -10.34 -17.33
CA GLN A 29 -5.85 -10.70 -16.78
C GLN A 29 -5.95 -10.28 -15.31
N PRO A 30 -5.89 -11.21 -14.35
CA PRO A 30 -5.55 -10.79 -13.01
C PRO A 30 -4.15 -10.24 -13.18
N GLU A 31 -4.02 -8.92 -13.39
CA GLU A 31 -2.80 -8.23 -13.04
C GLU A 31 -2.51 -8.78 -11.67
N SER A 32 -1.43 -9.55 -11.57
CA SER A 32 -1.07 -10.13 -10.30
C SER A 32 -1.03 -8.94 -9.38
N PHE A 33 -1.95 -8.86 -8.43
CA PHE A 33 -1.90 -7.92 -7.33
C PHE A 33 -0.65 -8.33 -6.56
N ARG A 34 0.52 -8.03 -7.13
CA ARG A 34 1.81 -8.25 -6.54
C ARG A 34 1.73 -7.29 -5.38
N ARG A 35 1.37 -7.82 -4.23
CA ARG A 35 1.66 -7.16 -2.97
C ARG A 35 3.10 -6.70 -3.14
N PRO A 36 3.36 -5.39 -2.97
CA PRO A 36 4.73 -4.90 -3.01
C PRO A 36 5.58 -5.86 -2.18
N SER A 37 6.65 -6.40 -2.75
CA SER A 37 7.59 -7.20 -1.94
C SER A 37 8.46 -6.29 -1.06
N SER A 38 8.27 -4.99 -1.21
CA SER A 38 9.00 -3.87 -0.64
C SER A 38 8.09 -3.01 0.23
N ILE A 39 8.69 -2.17 1.06
CA ILE A 39 7.99 -1.12 1.80
C ILE A 39 7.75 0.04 0.84
N MET A 40 6.53 0.56 0.82
CA MET A 40 6.16 1.74 0.05
C MET A 40 5.87 2.88 1.00
N VAL A 41 6.55 4.02 0.82
CA VAL A 41 6.37 5.20 1.66
C VAL A 41 5.90 6.36 0.81
N MET A 42 4.69 6.86 1.07
CA MET A 42 4.13 8.02 0.37
C MET A 42 4.16 9.27 1.25
N ASN A 43 4.63 10.40 0.72
CA ASN A 43 4.44 11.70 1.35
C ASN A 43 3.05 12.26 0.98
N ILE A 44 2.19 12.48 1.97
CA ILE A 44 0.79 12.88 1.70
C ILE A 44 0.66 14.30 1.12
N SER A 45 1.64 15.16 1.37
CA SER A 45 1.66 16.55 0.90
C SER A 45 2.11 16.65 -0.55
N THR A 46 3.14 15.88 -0.93
CA THR A 46 3.70 15.93 -2.29
C THR A 46 3.10 14.87 -3.22
N GLY A 47 2.53 13.80 -2.67
CA GLY A 47 2.09 12.63 -3.43
C GLY A 47 3.24 11.74 -3.91
N ALA A 48 4.49 12.08 -3.61
CA ALA A 48 5.66 11.28 -4.00
C ALA A 48 5.70 9.97 -3.21
N ILE A 49 6.07 8.89 -3.90
CA ILE A 49 6.23 7.55 -3.31
C ILE A 49 7.68 7.09 -3.43
N LYS A 50 8.20 6.45 -2.39
CA LYS A 50 9.55 5.87 -2.35
C LYS A 50 9.47 4.41 -1.94
N GLU A 51 10.18 3.57 -2.68
CA GLU A 51 10.31 2.14 -2.41
C GLU A 51 11.54 1.85 -1.53
N TYR A 52 11.38 0.99 -0.53
CA TYR A 52 12.47 0.42 0.24
C TYR A 52 12.43 -1.11 0.16
N LYS A 53 13.54 -1.70 -0.30
CA LYS A 53 13.63 -3.16 -0.55
C LYS A 53 14.04 -3.98 0.67
N GLN A 54 14.41 -3.33 1.77
CA GLN A 54 14.79 -3.96 3.02
C GLN A 54 14.11 -3.27 4.20
N PRO A 55 13.91 -3.99 5.32
CA PRO A 55 13.46 -3.38 6.58
C PRO A 55 14.28 -2.15 6.92
N ILE A 56 13.60 -1.08 7.32
CA ILE A 56 14.20 0.20 7.67
C ILE A 56 13.44 0.79 8.85
N ARG A 57 14.13 1.48 9.75
CA ARG A 57 13.48 2.11 10.91
C ARG A 57 12.67 3.34 10.51
N ALA A 58 11.55 3.53 11.19
CA ALA A 58 10.66 4.67 10.97
C ALA A 58 11.39 6.02 11.04
N ASN A 59 12.22 6.23 12.06
CA ASN A 59 12.97 7.48 12.22
C ASN A 59 13.96 7.78 11.09
N VAL A 60 14.58 6.75 10.49
CA VAL A 60 15.48 6.91 9.34
C VAL A 60 14.69 7.39 8.14
N VAL A 61 13.55 6.76 7.86
CA VAL A 61 12.67 7.17 6.76
C VAL A 61 12.19 8.61 6.91
N VAL A 62 11.73 9.02 8.10
CA VAL A 62 11.33 10.42 8.36
C VAL A 62 12.50 11.38 8.15
N SER A 63 13.69 10.99 8.61
CA SER A 63 14.91 11.81 8.47
C SER A 63 15.35 12.01 7.01
N GLU A 64 15.17 11.00 6.17
CA GLU A 64 15.57 11.05 4.75
C GLU A 64 14.63 11.88 3.89
N ASN A 65 13.36 12.00 4.29
CA ASN A 65 12.30 12.58 3.49
C ASN A 65 11.81 13.94 4.02
N SER A 66 12.45 14.47 5.06
CA SER A 66 12.15 15.78 5.63
C SER A 66 13.41 16.51 6.10
N ASP A 67 13.57 17.75 5.65
CA ASP A 67 14.63 18.65 6.14
C ASP A 67 14.48 18.98 7.64
N ASN A 68 13.27 18.81 8.20
CA ASN A 68 12.99 19.00 9.61
C ASN A 68 12.27 17.77 10.21
N LYS A 69 13.04 16.97 10.96
CA LYS A 69 12.56 15.72 11.58
C LYS A 69 11.40 15.90 12.56
N ASN A 70 11.26 17.10 13.15
CA ASN A 70 10.23 17.37 14.14
C ASN A 70 8.89 17.78 13.54
N CYS A 71 8.76 17.85 12.21
CA CYS A 71 7.52 18.29 11.57
C CYS A 71 6.72 17.15 10.94
N TYR A 72 7.27 15.93 10.91
CA TYR A 72 6.66 14.81 10.22
C TYR A 72 6.76 13.53 11.03
N TYR A 73 5.82 12.62 10.81
CA TYR A 73 5.80 11.28 11.39
C TYR A 73 5.31 10.26 10.37
N LEU A 74 5.47 8.97 10.68
CA LEU A 74 4.96 7.90 9.84
C LEU A 74 3.66 7.34 10.38
N SER A 75 2.78 6.94 9.48
CA SER A 75 1.56 6.19 9.79
C SER A 75 1.45 4.97 8.88
N ASN A 76 1.05 3.82 9.44
CA ASN A 76 0.82 2.60 8.68
C ASN A 76 -0.60 2.60 8.11
N ALA A 77 -0.74 2.37 6.81
CA ALA A 77 -2.03 2.30 6.13
C ALA A 77 -2.99 1.27 6.77
N GLU A 78 -2.48 0.15 7.28
CA GLU A 78 -3.29 -0.90 7.89
C GLU A 78 -3.86 -0.54 9.26
N SER A 79 -3.28 0.46 9.93
CA SER A 79 -3.74 0.92 11.24
C SER A 79 -4.72 2.09 11.15
N MET A 80 -4.97 2.62 9.94
CA MET A 80 -5.84 3.77 9.73
C MET A 80 -7.32 3.37 9.78
N CYS A 81 -8.09 4.10 10.61
CA CYS A 81 -9.52 3.86 10.79
C CYS A 81 -10.32 5.15 10.57
N ILE A 82 -11.48 5.03 9.93
CA ILE A 82 -12.40 6.17 9.75
C ILE A 82 -12.82 6.70 11.12
N GLY A 83 -12.82 8.02 11.28
CA GLY A 83 -13.20 8.71 12.51
C GLY A 83 -12.11 8.76 13.57
N THR A 84 -10.93 8.17 13.33
CA THR A 84 -9.77 8.29 14.21
C THR A 84 -8.68 9.14 13.56
N CYS A 85 -7.80 9.72 14.35
CA CYS A 85 -6.59 10.34 13.81
C CYS A 85 -5.66 9.28 13.20
N MET A 86 -4.72 9.72 12.34
CA MET A 86 -3.68 8.83 11.81
C MET A 86 -2.78 8.34 12.94
N PRO A 87 -2.66 7.02 13.16
CA PRO A 87 -1.81 6.49 14.22
C PRO A 87 -0.33 6.66 13.86
N ARG A 88 0.47 7.14 14.81
CA ARG A 88 1.92 7.25 14.65
C ARG A 88 2.59 5.89 14.81
N VAL A 89 3.47 5.55 13.87
CA VAL A 89 4.43 4.45 14.00
C VAL A 89 5.56 4.90 14.94
N PRO A 90 5.93 4.12 15.97
CA PRO A 90 7.07 4.38 16.83
C PRO A 90 8.37 4.56 16.04
N ASP A 91 9.23 5.46 16.50
CA ASP A 91 10.43 5.88 15.79
C ASP A 91 11.46 4.75 15.62
N GLU A 92 11.50 3.82 16.57
CA GLU A 92 12.40 2.66 16.61
C GLU A 92 11.87 1.44 15.84
N GLU A 93 10.59 1.44 15.45
CA GLU A 93 9.96 0.32 14.76
C GLU A 93 10.55 0.15 13.35
N GLU A 94 10.87 -1.09 12.98
CA GLU A 94 11.23 -1.43 11.61
C GLU A 94 9.98 -1.62 10.76
N LEU A 95 9.94 -0.90 9.65
CA LEU A 95 8.84 -0.98 8.69
C LEU A 95 8.81 -2.37 8.03
N LEU A 96 7.60 -2.88 7.83
CA LEU A 96 7.37 -4.22 7.30
C LEU A 96 7.26 -4.21 5.77
N LEU A 97 7.89 -5.20 5.13
CA LEU A 97 7.77 -5.43 3.69
C LEU A 97 6.31 -5.68 3.28
N GLY A 98 5.95 -5.19 2.10
CA GLY A 98 4.59 -5.29 1.55
C GLY A 98 3.54 -4.47 2.26
N ARG A 99 3.97 -3.43 2.98
CA ARG A 99 3.10 -2.43 3.58
C ARG A 99 3.28 -1.07 2.91
N ILE A 100 2.23 -0.28 3.00
CA ILE A 100 2.23 1.13 2.60
C ILE A 100 2.23 1.96 3.89
N TYR A 101 3.15 2.89 3.96
CA TYR A 101 3.26 3.88 5.02
C TYR A 101 3.12 5.28 4.44
N PHE A 102 2.63 6.19 5.27
CA PHE A 102 2.46 7.59 4.91
C PHE A 102 3.37 8.45 5.77
N ILE A 103 4.12 9.35 5.13
CA ILE A 103 4.78 10.47 5.79
C ILE A 103 3.74 11.57 5.92
N VAL A 104 3.49 11.97 7.16
CA VAL A 104 2.39 12.83 7.56
C VAL A 104 2.95 14.04 8.29
N PRO A 105 2.63 15.29 7.89
CA PRO A 105 2.97 16.46 8.68
C PRO A 105 2.27 16.41 10.05
N LEU A 106 2.91 16.90 11.10
CA LEU A 106 2.31 16.96 12.43
C LEU A 106 0.99 17.75 12.47
N SER A 107 0.77 18.69 11.55
CA SER A 107 -0.51 19.40 11.44
C SER A 107 -1.72 18.49 11.16
N TYR A 108 -1.49 17.24 10.74
CA TYR A 108 -2.52 16.23 10.52
C TYR A 108 -2.69 15.25 11.70
N SER A 109 -1.92 15.37 12.80
CA SER A 109 -2.01 14.44 13.94
C SER A 109 -3.36 14.43 14.63
N ASP A 110 -4.06 15.57 14.61
CA ASP A 110 -5.30 15.77 15.35
C ASP A 110 -6.53 15.77 14.43
N PHE A 111 -6.36 15.39 13.15
CA PHE A 111 -7.43 15.36 12.17
C PHE A 111 -8.03 13.96 12.04
N PRO A 112 -9.31 13.74 12.42
CA PRO A 112 -9.97 12.46 12.21
C PRO A 112 -10.13 12.13 10.73
N LEU A 113 -9.81 10.90 10.37
CA LEU A 113 -9.85 10.40 9.01
C LEU A 113 -11.29 10.32 8.50
N SER A 114 -11.59 11.05 7.42
CA SER A 114 -12.83 10.88 6.67
C SER A 114 -12.69 9.77 5.63
N VAL A 115 -13.84 9.23 5.18
CA VAL A 115 -13.87 8.29 4.05
C VAL A 115 -13.27 8.93 2.80
N SER A 116 -13.63 10.18 2.51
CA SER A 116 -13.11 10.89 1.34
C SER A 116 -11.59 10.99 1.35
N PHE A 117 -11.00 11.36 2.48
CA PHE A 117 -9.55 11.50 2.61
C PHE A 117 -8.83 10.15 2.44
N LEU A 118 -9.37 9.06 3.00
CA LEU A 118 -8.81 7.72 2.80
C LEU A 118 -8.93 7.26 1.33
N CYS A 119 -10.05 7.53 0.68
CA CYS A 119 -10.21 7.27 -0.75
C CYS A 119 -9.21 8.08 -1.59
N ASP A 120 -8.99 9.36 -1.27
CA ASP A 120 -8.01 10.20 -1.94
C ASP A 120 -6.59 9.64 -1.79
N LEU A 121 -6.22 9.15 -0.59
CA LEU A 121 -4.94 8.50 -0.37
C LEU A 121 -4.81 7.22 -1.20
N ALA A 122 -5.85 6.39 -1.25
CA ALA A 122 -5.83 5.16 -2.05
C ALA A 122 -5.61 5.47 -3.54
N VAL A 123 -6.33 6.45 -4.09
CA VAL A 123 -6.18 6.88 -5.50
C VAL A 123 -4.77 7.42 -5.75
N LYS A 124 -4.24 8.27 -4.86
CA LYS A 124 -2.87 8.78 -4.98
C LYS A 124 -1.84 7.66 -4.98
N VAL A 125 -1.96 6.70 -4.06
CA VAL A 125 -1.05 5.56 -3.97
C VAL A 125 -1.10 4.71 -5.23
N SER A 126 -2.30 4.36 -5.72
CA SER A 126 -2.44 3.61 -6.97
C SER A 126 -1.77 4.33 -8.14
N SER A 127 -2.07 5.61 -8.34
CA SER A 127 -1.45 6.40 -9.40
C SER A 127 0.08 6.47 -9.27
N ALA A 128 0.60 6.67 -8.05
CA ALA A 128 2.04 6.76 -7.84
C ALA A 128 2.76 5.43 -8.07
N LEU A 129 2.12 4.30 -7.74
CA LEU A 129 2.67 2.96 -7.98
C LEU A 129 2.71 2.61 -9.47
N ASP A 130 1.72 3.02 -10.25
CA ASP A 130 1.72 2.81 -11.71
C ASP A 130 2.92 3.50 -12.38
N HIS A 131 3.33 4.67 -11.86
CA HIS A 131 4.49 5.40 -12.35
C HIS A 131 5.85 4.83 -11.89
N LEU A 132 5.88 3.98 -10.86
CA LEU A 132 7.12 3.41 -10.31
C LEU A 132 7.65 2.24 -11.17
N HIS A 133 6.80 1.62 -12.00
CA HIS A 133 7.14 0.45 -12.82
C HIS A 133 7.39 0.77 -14.32
N GLN A 134 7.48 2.06 -14.69
CA GLN A 134 7.91 2.51 -16.03
C GLN A 134 9.40 2.81 -16.06
#